data_AF-A0A7C6MJV2-F1
#
_entry.id   AF-A0A7C6MJV2-F1
#
_cell.length_a   1.000
_cell.length_b   1.000
_cell.length_c   1.000
_cell.angle_alpha   90.00
_cell.angle_beta   90.00
_cell.angle_gamma   90.00
#
_symmetry.space_group_name_H-M   'P 1'
#
loop_
_entity.id
_entity.type
_entity.pdbx_description
1 polymer ?
#
loop_
_entity_poly.entity_id
_entity_poly.type
_entity_poly.pdbx_seq_one_letter_code
_entity_poly.pdbx_strand_id
1 'polypeptide(L)'
;MRKVGFVKKVERPFCYINVLIKVDICTKIGLDEYIKNLDKEYDTKLDEPNINSIIKQLLSIARILIKNSKIMLFDESIDILDIKTRKKIISLLKELSRDHTIIISTHDNDIVDMADNIINLD
;
A
#
# COMPACT_ATOMS: atom_id res chain seq x y z
N MET A 1 17.37 -19.77 18.88
CA MET A 1 15.99 -19.77 18.32
C MET A 1 15.46 -18.35 18.39
N ARG A 2 15.54 -17.56 17.31
CA ARG A 2 15.15 -16.14 17.34
C ARG A 2 13.61 -16.05 17.29
N LYS A 3 12.99 -15.60 18.38
CA LYS A 3 11.58 -15.23 18.42
C LYS A 3 11.50 -13.71 18.45
N VAL A 4 10.90 -13.12 17.42
CA VAL A 4 10.50 -11.71 17.41
C VAL A 4 8.97 -11.71 17.49
N GLY A 5 8.43 -10.97 18.45
CA GLY A 5 6.99 -10.87 18.66
C GLY A 5 6.56 -9.42 18.83
N PHE A 6 5.82 -8.91 17.84
CA PHE A 6 4.99 -7.71 18.02
C PHE A 6 3.58 -8.09 17.58
N VAL A 7 2.67 -8.25 18.56
CA VAL A 7 1.23 -8.36 18.30
C VAL A 7 0.56 -7.21 19.02
N LYS A 8 0.37 -6.09 18.32
CA LYS A 8 -0.75 -5.22 18.63
C LYS A 8 -1.94 -5.79 17.87
N LYS A 9 -2.86 -6.43 18.58
CA LYS A 9 -4.18 -6.75 18.03
C LYS A 9 -4.82 -5.41 17.67
N VAL A 10 -4.73 -5.02 16.41
CA VAL A 10 -5.50 -3.89 15.89
C VAL A 10 -6.91 -4.41 15.80
N GLU A 11 -7.72 -4.17 16.83
CA GLU A 11 -9.17 -4.24 16.69
C GLU A 11 -9.50 -3.41 15.45
N ARG A 12 -10.09 -4.06 14.43
CA ARG A 12 -10.41 -3.43 13.16
C ARG A 12 -11.47 -2.37 13.46
N PRO A 13 -11.17 -1.06 13.50
CA PRO A 13 -12.27 -0.15 13.29
C PRO A 13 -12.66 -0.39 11.83
N PHE A 14 -13.93 -0.71 11.58
CA PHE A 14 -14.48 -0.43 10.26
C PHE A 14 -14.01 0.98 9.90
N CYS A 15 -13.18 1.08 8.87
CA CYS A 15 -12.49 2.32 8.59
C CYS A 15 -13.52 3.31 8.04
N TYR A 16 -14.14 4.09 8.93
CA TYR A 16 -14.97 5.26 8.63
C TYR A 16 -14.10 6.44 8.19
N ILE A 17 -13.06 6.17 7.41
CA ILE A 17 -12.36 7.23 6.70
C ILE A 17 -13.25 7.59 5.51
N ASN A 18 -13.51 8.89 5.40
CA ASN A 18 -14.46 9.52 4.49
C ASN A 18 -14.43 8.85 3.10
N VAL A 19 -15.58 8.52 2.52
CA VAL A 19 -15.68 7.78 1.25
C VAL A 19 -14.84 8.44 0.15
N LEU A 20 -14.80 9.77 0.15
CA LEU A 20 -14.00 10.58 -0.78
C LEU A 20 -12.49 10.28 -0.72
N ILE A 21 -11.94 10.05 0.47
CA ILE A 21 -10.51 9.74 0.66
C ILE A 21 -10.20 8.33 0.10
N LYS A 22 -11.13 7.39 0.24
CA LYS A 22 -10.99 6.04 -0.30
C LYS A 22 -10.95 6.05 -1.83
N VAL A 23 -11.86 6.80 -2.45
CA VAL A 23 -11.95 6.91 -3.91
C VAL A 23 -10.71 7.55 -4.50
N ASP A 24 -10.24 8.67 -3.93
CA ASP A 24 -9.03 9.38 -4.40
C ASP A 24 -7.78 8.49 -4.35
N ILE A 25 -7.56 7.79 -3.24
CA ILE A 25 -6.41 6.89 -3.08
C ILE A 25 -6.50 5.72 -4.06
N CYS A 26 -7.67 5.09 -4.21
CA CYS A 26 -7.87 3.99 -5.14
C CYS A 26 -7.63 4.42 -6.59
N THR A 27 -8.02 5.62 -6.99
CA THR A 27 -7.72 6.18 -8.31
C THR A 27 -6.22 6.43 -8.50
N LYS A 28 -5.53 7.00 -7.48
CA LYS A 28 -4.09 7.27 -7.55
C LYS A 28 -3.25 6.01 -7.78
N ILE A 29 -3.64 4.89 -7.19
CA ILE A 29 -2.93 3.62 -7.31
C ILE A 29 -3.47 2.68 -8.39
N GLY A 30 -4.47 3.11 -9.18
CA GLY A 30 -5.01 2.34 -10.30
C GLY A 30 -5.97 1.19 -9.92
N LEU A 31 -6.58 1.24 -8.74
CA LEU A 31 -7.63 0.30 -8.33
C LEU A 31 -9.03 0.71 -8.79
N ASP A 32 -9.23 1.96 -9.21
CA ASP A 32 -10.57 2.48 -9.45
C ASP A 32 -11.30 1.76 -10.60
N GLU A 33 -10.59 1.42 -11.68
CA GLU A 33 -11.16 0.65 -12.80
C GLU A 33 -11.59 -0.76 -12.34
N TYR A 34 -10.75 -1.43 -11.55
CA TYR A 34 -11.11 -2.73 -10.98
C TYR A 34 -12.35 -2.63 -10.08
N ILE A 35 -12.40 -1.64 -9.19
CA ILE A 35 -13.51 -1.47 -8.25
C ILE A 35 -14.80 -1.13 -8.99
N LYS A 36 -14.77 -0.25 -10.00
CA LYS A 36 -15.96 0.13 -10.80
C LYS A 36 -16.56 -1.06 -11.58
N ASN A 37 -15.76 -2.09 -11.86
CA ASN A 37 -16.22 -3.31 -12.52
C ASN A 37 -16.84 -4.35 -11.57
N LEU A 38 -16.91 -4.06 -10.27
CA LEU A 38 -17.56 -4.93 -9.28
C LEU A 38 -19.04 -4.55 -9.10
N ASP A 39 -19.90 -5.54 -8.88
CA ASP A 39 -21.36 -5.37 -8.75
C ASP A 39 -21.80 -4.30 -7.72
N LYS A 40 -21.03 -4.15 -6.63
CA LYS A 40 -21.32 -3.18 -5.56
C LYS A 40 -20.21 -2.14 -5.41
N GLU A 41 -19.35 -2.01 -6.41
CA GLU A 41 -18.21 -1.10 -6.41
C GLU A 41 -17.40 -1.18 -5.09
N TYR A 42 -17.26 -0.06 -4.37
CA TYR A 42 -16.55 0.05 -3.11
C TYR A 42 -17.21 -0.70 -1.93
N ASP A 43 -18.49 -1.05 -2.04
CA ASP A 43 -19.24 -1.82 -1.05
C ASP A 43 -19.19 -3.34 -1.33
N THR A 44 -18.44 -3.74 -2.37
CA THR A 44 -18.25 -5.16 -2.68
C THR A 44 -17.52 -5.87 -1.55
N LYS A 45 -18.16 -6.89 -1.00
CA LYS A 45 -17.50 -7.81 -0.07
C LYS A 45 -16.52 -8.67 -0.87
N LEU A 46 -15.24 -8.46 -0.60
CA LEU A 46 -14.16 -9.22 -1.22
C LEU A 46 -13.97 -10.57 -0.51
N ASP A 47 -14.19 -11.66 -1.24
CA ASP A 47 -13.91 -13.02 -0.80
C ASP A 47 -12.64 -13.54 -1.52
N GLU A 48 -11.81 -14.33 -0.83
CA GLU A 48 -10.48 -14.76 -1.28
C GLU A 48 -10.36 -15.37 -2.70
N PRO A 49 -11.32 -16.14 -3.25
CA PRO A 49 -11.16 -16.75 -4.57
C PRO A 49 -11.18 -15.74 -5.74
N ASN A 50 -11.69 -14.52 -5.55
CA ASN A 50 -11.89 -13.55 -6.63
C ASN A 50 -10.82 -12.44 -6.68
N ILE A 51 -9.73 -12.58 -5.90
CA ILE A 51 -8.71 -11.54 -5.76
C ILE A 51 -7.35 -12.10 -6.15
N ASN A 52 -6.81 -11.61 -7.27
CA ASN A 52 -5.45 -11.92 -7.68
C ASN A 52 -4.41 -11.24 -6.76
N SER A 53 -3.16 -11.69 -6.83
CA SER A 53 -2.08 -11.19 -5.96
C SER A 53 -1.81 -9.69 -6.13
N ILE A 54 -1.99 -9.15 -7.35
CA ILE A 54 -1.82 -7.72 -7.66
C ILE A 54 -2.86 -6.87 -6.90
N ILE A 55 -4.14 -7.24 -6.96
CA ILE A 55 -5.21 -6.54 -6.24
C ILE A 55 -5.00 -6.66 -4.73
N LYS A 56 -4.53 -7.80 -4.22
CA LYS A 56 -4.18 -7.95 -2.79
C LYS A 56 -3.08 -6.97 -2.36
N GLN A 57 -2.05 -6.78 -3.17
CA GLN A 57 -0.99 -5.81 -2.90
C GLN A 57 -1.50 -4.38 -2.97
N LEU A 58 -2.20 -4.00 -4.04
CA LEU A 58 -2.77 -2.65 -4.19
C LEU A 58 -3.73 -2.32 -3.04
N LEU A 59 -4.56 -3.27 -2.62
CA LEU A 59 -5.45 -3.09 -1.47
C LEU A 59 -4.66 -2.91 -0.17
N SER A 60 -3.55 -3.63 -0.01
CA SER A 60 -2.67 -3.48 1.15
C SER A 60 -2.02 -2.09 1.19
N ILE A 61 -1.53 -1.60 0.04
CA ILE A 61 -0.99 -0.25 -0.11
C ILE A 61 -2.08 0.79 0.17
N ALA A 62 -3.26 0.67 -0.44
CA ALA A 62 -4.41 1.54 -0.19
C ALA A 62 -4.73 1.62 1.31
N ARG A 63 -4.73 0.50 2.02
CA ARG A 63 -5.00 0.45 3.47
C ARG A 63 -3.96 1.23 4.27
N ILE A 64 -2.69 1.14 3.92
CA ILE A 64 -1.61 1.89 4.59
C ILE A 64 -1.81 3.39 4.36
N LEU A 65 -2.07 3.79 3.11
CA LEU A 65 -2.29 5.17 2.70
C LEU A 65 -3.53 5.77 3.38
N ILE A 66 -4.65 5.06 3.34
CA ILE A 66 -5.91 5.44 3.99
C ILE A 66 -5.71 5.62 5.50
N LYS A 67 -4.96 4.71 6.13
CA LYS A 67 -4.67 4.80 7.57
C LYS A 67 -3.85 6.05 7.94
N ASN A 68 -3.13 6.65 6.99
CA ASN A 68 -2.34 7.87 7.18
C ASN A 68 -1.42 7.80 8.43
N SER A 69 -0.72 6.67 8.58
CA SER A 69 0.14 6.44 9.75
C SER A 69 1.45 7.21 9.65
N LYS A 70 1.91 7.80 10.76
CA LYS A 70 3.20 8.51 10.83
C LYS A 70 4.41 7.67 10.45
N ILE A 71 4.32 6.35 10.61
CA ILE A 71 5.32 5.38 10.17
C ILE A 71 4.64 4.35 9.28
N MET A 72 5.18 4.16 8.08
CA MET A 72 4.71 3.19 7.08
C MET A 72 5.85 2.20 6.79
N LEU A 73 5.52 0.90 6.74
CA LEU A 73 6.46 -0.18 6.45
C LEU A 73 5.99 -0.96 5.24
N PHE A 74 6.88 -1.19 4.29
CA PHE A 74 6.65 -1.97 3.08
C PHE A 74 7.73 -3.05 2.96
N ASP A 75 7.31 -4.28 2.66
CA ASP A 75 8.21 -5.45 2.56
C ASP A 75 8.13 -6.02 1.14
N GLU A 76 8.95 -5.49 0.22
CA GLU A 76 8.99 -5.83 -1.23
C GLU A 76 7.63 -5.82 -1.94
N SER A 77 6.63 -5.15 -1.33
CA SER A 77 5.22 -5.37 -1.65
C SER A 77 4.75 -4.65 -2.93
N ILE A 78 5.68 -4.01 -3.65
CA ILE A 78 5.42 -3.19 -4.84
C ILE A 78 5.91 -3.92 -6.11
N ASP A 79 6.70 -4.98 -5.96
CA ASP A 79 7.44 -5.60 -7.07
C ASP A 79 6.58 -6.41 -8.05
N ILE A 80 5.37 -6.80 -7.67
CA ILE A 80 4.45 -7.54 -8.57
C ILE A 80 3.72 -6.57 -9.53
N LEU A 81 3.80 -5.26 -9.28
CA LEU A 81 3.08 -4.27 -10.07
C LEU A 81 3.82 -3.94 -11.37
N ASP A 82 3.04 -3.64 -12.40
CA ASP A 82 3.56 -3.14 -13.67
C ASP A 82 4.32 -1.81 -13.49
N ILE A 83 5.23 -1.52 -14.42
CA ILE A 83 6.13 -0.36 -14.35
C ILE A 83 5.36 0.97 -14.21
N LYS A 84 4.21 1.12 -14.88
CA LYS A 84 3.44 2.37 -14.84
C LYS A 84 2.79 2.57 -13.48
N THR A 85 2.18 1.52 -12.93
CA THR A 85 1.57 1.54 -11.59
C THR A 85 2.62 1.74 -10.50
N ARG A 86 3.76 1.06 -10.61
CA ARG A 86 4.90 1.22 -9.70
C ARG A 86 5.39 2.67 -9.64
N LYS A 87 5.66 3.30 -10.79
CA LYS A 87 6.12 4.69 -10.84
C LYS A 87 5.14 5.68 -10.17
N LYS A 88 3.83 5.47 -10.34
CA LYS A 88 2.80 6.26 -9.64
C LYS A 88 2.91 6.11 -8.12
N ILE A 89 3.05 4.88 -7.65
CA ILE A 89 3.16 4.58 -6.21
C ILE A 89 4.45 5.16 -5.64
N ILE A 90 5.59 5.00 -6.32
CA ILE A 90 6.87 5.58 -5.91
C ILE A 90 6.77 7.11 -5.81
N SER A 91 6.18 7.78 -6.82
CA SER A 91 5.96 9.23 -6.78
C SER A 91 5.08 9.65 -5.59
N LEU A 92 4.05 8.86 -5.29
CA LEU A 92 3.16 9.10 -4.15
C LEU A 92 3.90 8.93 -2.81
N LEU A 93 4.70 7.87 -2.67
CA LEU A 93 5.51 7.63 -1.47
C LEU A 93 6.54 8.75 -1.26
N LYS A 94 7.16 9.25 -2.33
CA LYS A 94 8.09 10.39 -2.30
C LYS A 94 7.42 11.70 -1.88
N GLU A 95 6.15 11.90 -2.20
CA GLU A 95 5.39 13.05 -1.70
C GLU A 95 5.09 12.88 -0.21
N LEU A 96 4.66 11.69 0.19
CA LEU A 96 4.30 11.37 1.57
C LEU A 96 5.49 11.37 2.53
N SER A 97 6.70 11.06 2.05
CA SER A 97 7.92 11.03 2.87
C SER A 97 8.27 12.39 3.47
N ARG A 98 7.70 13.49 2.95
CA ARG A 98 7.85 14.83 3.54
C ARG A 98 7.28 14.92 4.97
N ASP A 99 6.18 14.21 5.23
CA ASP A 99 5.42 14.30 6.49
C ASP A 99 5.31 12.97 7.25
N HIS A 100 5.86 11.89 6.69
CA HIS A 100 5.79 10.53 7.19
C HIS A 100 7.15 9.83 7.12
N THR A 101 7.44 8.96 8.08
CA THR A 101 8.57 8.04 8.00
C THR A 101 8.17 6.80 7.22
N ILE A 102 8.86 6.52 6.12
CA ILE A 102 8.60 5.36 5.27
C ILE A 102 9.82 4.45 5.28
N ILE A 103 9.62 3.19 5.62
CA ILE A 103 10.65 2.15 5.60
C ILE A 103 10.24 1.14 4.55
N ILE A 104 11.14 0.85 3.60
CA ILE A 104 10.90 -0.08 2.51
C ILE A 104 12.07 -1.05 2.43
N SER A 105 11.77 -2.34 2.51
CA SER A 105 12.70 -3.40 2.07
C SER A 105 12.48 -3.63 0.58
N THR A 106 13.53 -3.55 -0.23
CA THR A 106 13.44 -3.69 -1.69
C THR A 106 14.81 -3.96 -2.33
N HIS A 107 14.76 -4.58 -3.50
CA HIS A 107 15.87 -4.69 -4.45
C HIS A 107 15.70 -3.76 -5.66
N ASP A 108 14.66 -2.91 -5.69
CA ASP A 108 14.33 -2.01 -6.79
C ASP A 108 15.12 -0.69 -6.70
N ASN A 109 15.95 -0.42 -7.72
CA ASN A 109 16.73 0.80 -7.82
C ASN A 109 15.87 2.07 -7.87
N ASP A 110 14.67 2.05 -8.47
CA ASP A 110 13.80 3.22 -8.52
C ASP A 110 13.37 3.65 -7.10
N ILE A 111 13.25 2.69 -6.17
CA ILE A 111 12.94 2.96 -4.77
C ILE A 111 14.20 3.40 -4.01
N VAL A 112 15.33 2.75 -4.27
CA VAL A 112 16.63 3.12 -3.68
C VAL A 112 16.99 4.57 -4.01
N ASP A 113 16.79 4.99 -5.27
CA ASP A 113 17.10 6.34 -5.75
C ASP A 113 16.25 7.44 -5.12
N MET A 114 15.08 7.11 -4.54
CA MET A 114 14.27 8.07 -3.80
C MET A 114 14.52 8.09 -2.29
N ALA A 115 15.31 7.15 -1.75
CA ALA A 115 15.50 7.01 -0.32
C ALA A 115 16.48 8.04 0.23
N ASP A 116 16.13 8.65 1.36
CA ASP A 116 17.03 9.56 2.08
C ASP A 116 18.18 8.81 2.75
N ASN A 117 17.95 7.57 3.17
CA ASN A 117 18.92 6.71 3.83
C ASN A 117 18.80 5.28 3.29
N ILE A 118 19.93 4.65 3.01
CA ILE A 118 20.01 3.29 2.49
C ILE A 118 20.80 2.45 3.51
N ILE A 119 20.23 1.31 3.91
CA ILE A 119 20.87 0.34 4.79
C ILE A 119 21.02 -0.96 4.02
N ASN A 120 22.26 -1.36 3.75
CA ASN A 120 22.55 -2.68 3.20
C ASN A 120 22.54 -3.69 4.34
N LEU A 121 21.81 -4.78 4.15
CA LEU A 121 21.77 -5.91 5.08
C LEU A 121 22.62 -7.03 4.48
N ASP A 122 23.71 -7.38 5.17
CA ASP A 122 24.62 -8.49 4.81
C ASP A 122 24.09 -9.86 5.25
#